data_AF-A0A8B8J6S6-F1
#
_entry.id   AF-A0A8B8J6S6-F1
#
_cell.length_a   1.000
_cell.length_b   1.000
_cell.length_c   1.000
_cell.angle_alpha   90.00
_cell.angle_beta   90.00
_cell.angle_gamma   90.00
#
_symmetry.space_group_name_H-M   'P 1'
#
loop_
_entity.id
_entity.type
_entity.pdbx_description
1 polymer ?
#
loop_
_entity_poly.entity_id
_entity_poly.type
_entity_poly.pdbx_seq_one_letter_code
_entity_poly.pdbx_strand_id
1 'polypeptide(L)'
;MGSRRFLPPVLLLLLLSVIASAAASQSLLRMISENQASGDSDGLYCDSWRLSEETNNAGYWGTIPARCLQFVAEYMNGDRYALDSDVVAAESLAFAQTVQVAGDGNDVWIFDVDETLLSNLPYYAVNGYGSEEFNETTFDEWLNLAKAPALPASLRLYEELLGLGFQIILLTGRVEAERNATEKNLSFAGYHSWTRLILREASDIGKTAVAYKSEKRAQLEAQGHRIHGNSGDQWSDLLGSPMATRSFKLPNPISQQTMCHQRGEIYLGHGPSKSTTDLIKDQYRRILCLISCHLKRIFGKRKFSTELDISLVRCLVRRKHKFPLKTVHIIEMQSVGLVL
;
A
#
# COMPACT_ATOMS: atom_id res chain seq x y z
N MET A 1 29.71 16.44 -80.12
CA MET A 1 30.43 15.49 -79.25
C MET A 1 30.29 15.94 -77.80
N GLY A 2 29.21 15.51 -77.12
CA GLY A 2 29.02 15.78 -75.69
C GLY A 2 29.60 14.63 -74.88
N SER A 3 30.72 14.87 -74.19
CA SER A 3 31.38 13.86 -73.37
C SER A 3 30.50 13.52 -72.16
N ARG A 4 29.88 12.34 -72.17
CA ARG A 4 29.16 11.80 -71.01
C ARG A 4 30.20 11.44 -69.94
N ARG A 5 30.32 12.30 -68.92
CA ARG A 5 31.13 12.02 -67.73
C ARG A 5 30.42 10.95 -66.91
N PHE A 6 30.91 9.72 -66.96
CA PHE A 6 30.45 8.65 -66.07
C PHE A 6 30.99 8.91 -64.67
N LEU A 7 30.12 8.77 -63.67
CA LEU A 7 30.50 8.83 -62.26
C LEU A 7 31.51 7.71 -61.98
N PRO A 8 32.63 7.97 -61.30
CA PRO A 8 33.58 6.91 -60.98
C PRO A 8 32.91 5.84 -60.11
N PRO A 9 33.18 4.54 -60.35
CA PRO A 9 32.52 3.43 -59.65
C PRO A 9 32.69 3.49 -58.12
N VAL A 10 33.77 4.12 -57.63
CA VAL A 10 34.00 4.40 -56.21
C VAL A 10 32.97 5.37 -55.62
N LEU A 11 32.57 6.40 -56.38
CA LEU A 11 31.56 7.36 -55.95
C LEU A 11 30.15 6.73 -55.93
N LEU A 12 29.89 5.82 -56.86
CA LEU A 12 28.65 5.02 -56.89
C LEU A 12 28.57 4.06 -55.69
N LEU A 13 29.66 3.40 -55.34
CA LEU A 13 29.76 2.52 -54.16
C LEU A 13 29.60 3.29 -52.85
N LEU A 14 30.21 4.48 -52.74
CA LEU A 14 30.04 5.36 -51.57
C LEU A 14 28.59 5.86 -51.43
N LEU A 15 27.95 6.24 -52.54
CA LEU A 15 26.53 6.61 -52.55
C LEU A 15 25.63 5.44 -52.15
N LEU A 16 25.90 4.23 -52.64
CA LEU A 16 25.16 3.01 -52.25
C LEU A 16 25.36 2.66 -50.77
N SER A 17 26.55 2.84 -50.21
CA SER A 17 26.78 2.65 -48.76
C SER A 17 26.03 3.67 -47.91
N VAL A 18 25.95 4.94 -48.34
CA VAL A 18 25.21 5.99 -47.63
C VAL A 18 23.69 5.74 -47.71
N ILE A 19 23.19 5.24 -48.84
CA ILE A 19 21.76 4.87 -48.99
C ILE A 19 21.41 3.64 -48.12
N ALA A 20 22.30 2.64 -48.04
CA ALA A 20 22.12 1.48 -47.18
C ALA A 20 22.13 1.84 -45.68
N SER A 21 22.94 2.82 -45.27
CA SER A 21 22.93 3.35 -43.89
C SER A 21 21.69 4.20 -43.57
N ALA A 22 21.14 4.92 -44.55
CA ALA A 22 19.93 5.72 -44.36
C ALA A 22 18.65 4.88 -44.26
N ALA A 23 18.62 3.68 -44.86
CA ALA A 23 17.49 2.76 -44.78
C ALA A 23 17.40 1.99 -43.43
N ALA A 24 18.46 2.01 -42.61
CA ALA A 24 18.57 1.22 -41.38
C ALA A 24 18.19 1.97 -40.08
N SER A 25 17.57 3.15 -40.18
CA SER A 25 17.02 3.86 -39.01
C SER A 25 15.50 3.95 -39.09
N GLN A 26 14.84 2.81 -39.23
CA GLN A 26 13.45 2.72 -38.77
C GLN A 26 13.52 2.58 -37.25
N SER A 27 13.01 3.56 -36.51
CA SER A 27 12.91 3.42 -35.06
C SER A 27 12.06 2.19 -34.74
N LEU A 28 12.67 1.14 -34.19
CA LEU A 28 11.97 -0.05 -33.69
C LEU A 28 10.96 0.29 -32.59
N LEU A 29 11.08 1.49 -31.99
CA LEU A 29 10.11 2.05 -31.07
C LEU A 29 8.90 2.58 -31.83
N ARG A 30 7.75 1.93 -31.64
CA ARG A 30 6.45 2.42 -32.10
C ARG A 30 6.07 3.64 -31.27
N MET A 31 6.20 4.83 -31.86
CA MET A 31 5.59 6.04 -31.32
C MET A 31 4.10 6.01 -31.63
N ILE A 32 3.24 5.95 -30.62
CA ILE A 32 1.79 6.07 -30.80
C ILE A 32 1.50 7.55 -31.13
N SER A 33 1.01 7.83 -32.34
CA SER A 33 0.54 9.16 -32.73
C SER A 33 -0.82 9.44 -32.09
N GLU A 34 -1.00 10.66 -31.55
CA GLU A 34 -2.22 11.12 -30.87
C GLU A 34 -3.52 10.87 -31.67
N ASN A 35 -3.42 10.75 -32.99
CA ASN A 35 -4.57 10.60 -33.90
C ASN A 35 -4.94 9.15 -34.26
N GLN A 36 -4.31 8.13 -33.68
CA GLN A 36 -4.61 6.71 -34.00
C GLN A 36 -5.23 5.89 -32.85
N ALA A 37 -5.75 6.54 -31.80
CA ALA A 37 -6.55 5.86 -30.78
C ALA A 37 -7.96 5.54 -31.33
N SER A 38 -8.06 4.57 -32.25
CA SER A 38 -9.33 4.06 -32.81
C SER A 38 -9.56 2.57 -32.54
N GLY A 39 -8.84 2.00 -31.55
CA GLY A 39 -9.20 0.77 -30.84
C GLY A 39 -9.46 1.06 -29.36
N ASP A 40 -9.75 0.03 -28.55
CA ASP A 40 -10.05 0.11 -27.10
C ASP A 40 -9.02 0.98 -26.32
N SER A 41 -9.28 2.28 -26.29
CA SER A 41 -8.37 3.30 -25.77
C SER A 41 -8.42 3.34 -24.25
N ASP A 42 -9.50 2.84 -23.66
CA ASP A 42 -9.67 2.64 -22.23
C ASP A 42 -8.84 1.43 -21.78
N GLY A 43 -8.95 0.27 -22.43
CA GLY A 43 -8.15 -0.92 -22.08
C GLY A 43 -6.64 -0.67 -22.15
N LEU A 44 -6.14 -0.04 -23.23
CA LEU A 44 -4.72 0.30 -23.35
C LEU A 44 -4.24 1.28 -22.28
N TYR A 45 -5.06 2.29 -21.96
CA TYR A 45 -4.75 3.22 -20.89
C TYR A 45 -4.74 2.53 -19.53
N CYS A 46 -5.74 1.68 -19.25
CA CYS A 46 -5.91 1.03 -17.97
C CYS A 46 -4.86 -0.02 -17.70
N ASP A 47 -4.39 -0.74 -18.72
CA ASP A 47 -3.22 -1.62 -18.57
C ASP A 47 -1.93 -0.83 -18.32
N SER A 48 -1.76 0.32 -19.00
CA SER A 48 -0.64 1.23 -18.75
C SER A 48 -0.68 1.83 -17.34
N TRP A 49 -1.89 2.18 -16.85
CA TRP A 49 -2.11 2.66 -15.50
C TRP A 49 -1.84 1.57 -14.46
N ARG A 50 -2.33 0.34 -14.67
CA ARG A 50 -2.01 -0.82 -13.84
C ARG A 50 -0.50 -1.00 -13.73
N LEU A 51 0.23 -1.01 -14.84
CA LEU A 51 1.69 -1.10 -14.80
C LEU A 51 2.32 0.05 -14.01
N SER A 52 1.80 1.29 -14.16
CA SER A 52 2.27 2.45 -13.40
C SER A 52 2.04 2.30 -11.90
N GLU A 53 0.91 1.73 -11.49
CA GLU A 53 0.62 1.39 -10.09
C GLU A 53 1.57 0.30 -9.57
N GLU A 54 1.67 -0.82 -10.28
CA GLU A 54 2.47 -1.97 -9.87
C GLU A 54 3.96 -1.63 -9.75
N THR A 55 4.44 -0.67 -10.55
CA THR A 55 5.81 -0.15 -10.52
C THR A 55 6.01 1.06 -9.59
N ASN A 56 4.99 1.42 -8.81
CA ASN A 56 4.98 2.54 -7.86
C ASN A 56 5.18 3.93 -8.50
N ASN A 57 4.94 4.07 -9.81
CA ASN A 57 4.98 5.34 -10.53
C ASN A 57 3.70 6.18 -10.33
N ALA A 58 2.55 5.52 -10.16
CA ALA A 58 1.27 6.21 -9.97
C ALA A 58 1.20 7.02 -8.66
N GLY A 59 2.05 6.72 -7.68
CA GLY A 59 2.05 7.37 -6.38
C GLY A 59 0.75 7.08 -5.61
N TYR A 60 0.30 8.04 -4.80
CA TYR A 60 -0.89 7.86 -3.96
C TYR A 60 -2.20 8.08 -4.72
N TRP A 61 -3.15 7.15 -4.59
CA TRP A 61 -4.49 7.23 -5.15
C TRP A 61 -5.53 6.69 -4.16
N GLY A 62 -6.72 7.29 -4.13
CA GLY A 62 -7.80 6.90 -3.21
C GLY A 62 -8.78 5.90 -3.81
N THR A 63 -8.99 5.96 -5.13
CA THR A 63 -9.80 5.02 -5.91
C THR A 63 -9.17 4.83 -7.28
N ILE A 64 -9.51 3.73 -7.95
CA ILE A 64 -9.06 3.49 -9.33
C ILE A 64 -9.63 4.57 -10.27
N PRO A 65 -8.98 4.89 -11.39
CA PRO A 65 -9.57 5.76 -12.41
C PRO A 65 -10.93 5.22 -12.84
N ALA A 66 -11.97 6.06 -12.85
CA ALA A 66 -13.33 5.61 -13.14
C ALA A 66 -13.46 4.87 -14.50
N ARG A 67 -12.65 5.26 -15.49
CA ARG A 67 -12.58 4.59 -16.81
C ARG A 67 -12.01 3.17 -16.76
N CYS A 68 -11.37 2.78 -15.66
CA CYS A 68 -10.71 1.49 -15.50
C CYS A 68 -11.50 0.47 -14.67
N LEU A 69 -12.71 0.81 -14.22
CA LEU A 69 -13.55 -0.12 -13.44
C LEU A 69 -13.73 -1.47 -14.15
N GLN A 70 -14.17 -1.44 -15.41
CA GLN A 70 -14.40 -2.66 -16.17
C GLN A 70 -13.10 -3.42 -16.41
N PHE A 71 -12.02 -2.72 -16.77
CA PHE A 71 -10.70 -3.33 -16.97
C PHE A 71 -10.20 -4.03 -15.69
N VAL A 72 -10.29 -3.38 -14.54
CA VAL A 72 -9.85 -3.94 -13.25
C VAL A 72 -10.70 -5.15 -12.87
N ALA A 73 -12.01 -5.08 -13.04
CA ALA A 73 -12.89 -6.23 -12.83
C ALA A 73 -12.50 -7.41 -13.74
N GLU A 74 -12.31 -7.19 -15.04
CA GLU A 74 -11.92 -8.24 -15.99
C GLU A 74 -10.54 -8.81 -15.68
N TYR A 75 -9.57 -7.97 -15.30
CA TYR A 75 -8.24 -8.40 -14.89
C TYR A 75 -8.29 -9.30 -13.65
N MET A 76 -8.95 -8.86 -12.58
CA MET A 76 -8.98 -9.58 -11.30
C MET A 76 -9.75 -10.90 -11.36
N ASN A 77 -10.78 -10.99 -12.21
CA ASN A 77 -11.54 -12.24 -12.41
C ASN A 77 -10.95 -13.13 -13.51
N GLY A 78 -9.99 -12.62 -14.30
CA GLY A 78 -9.50 -13.26 -15.50
C GLY A 78 -8.16 -13.98 -15.34
N ASP A 79 -7.78 -14.71 -16.38
CA ASP A 79 -6.55 -15.49 -16.43
C ASP A 79 -5.29 -14.64 -16.22
N ARG A 80 -5.34 -13.35 -16.56
CA ARG A 80 -4.17 -12.46 -16.45
C ARG A 80 -3.72 -12.29 -14.99
N TYR A 81 -4.63 -12.05 -14.06
CA TYR A 81 -4.30 -11.95 -12.63
C TYR A 81 -3.73 -13.27 -12.09
N ALA A 82 -4.32 -14.40 -12.49
CA ALA A 82 -3.84 -15.72 -12.11
C ALA A 82 -2.42 -15.99 -12.65
N LEU A 83 -2.16 -15.69 -13.92
CA LEU A 83 -0.85 -15.85 -14.55
C LEU A 83 0.21 -14.92 -13.94
N ASP A 84 -0.12 -13.65 -13.73
CA ASP A 84 0.80 -12.69 -13.09
C ASP A 84 1.15 -13.15 -11.66
N SER A 85 0.17 -13.68 -10.91
CA SER A 85 0.40 -14.26 -9.58
C SER A 85 1.24 -15.54 -9.63
N ASP A 86 1.00 -16.42 -10.61
CA ASP A 86 1.76 -17.66 -10.80
C ASP A 86 3.24 -17.38 -11.13
N VAL A 87 3.52 -16.36 -11.94
CA VAL A 87 4.89 -15.93 -12.24
C VAL A 87 5.60 -15.47 -10.98
N VAL A 88 4.96 -14.63 -10.15
CA VAL A 88 5.55 -14.18 -8.88
C VAL A 88 5.81 -15.35 -7.93
N ALA A 89 4.86 -16.30 -7.84
CA ALA A 89 5.03 -17.50 -7.02
C ALA A 89 6.17 -18.41 -7.52
N ALA A 90 6.29 -18.60 -8.83
CA ALA A 90 7.37 -19.39 -9.43
C ALA A 90 8.75 -18.76 -9.19
N GLU A 91 8.87 -17.44 -9.38
CA GLU A 91 10.10 -16.69 -9.09
C GLU A 91 10.46 -16.71 -7.60
N SER A 92 9.46 -16.67 -6.72
CA SER A 92 9.63 -16.80 -5.28
C SER A 92 10.17 -18.17 -4.91
N LEU A 93 9.57 -19.24 -5.43
CA LEU A 93 9.99 -20.61 -5.19
C LEU A 93 11.39 -20.88 -5.74
N ALA A 94 11.67 -20.42 -6.97
CA ALA A 94 12.99 -20.56 -7.58
C ALA A 94 14.08 -19.91 -6.71
N PHE A 95 13.82 -18.73 -6.13
CA PHE A 95 14.73 -18.12 -5.17
C PHE A 95 14.83 -18.93 -3.88
N ALA A 96 13.70 -19.35 -3.30
CA ALA A 96 13.67 -20.14 -2.07
C ALA A 96 14.52 -21.41 -2.16
N GLN A 97 14.48 -22.09 -3.32
CA GLN A 97 15.28 -23.30 -3.59
C GLN A 97 16.80 -23.05 -3.63
N THR A 98 17.24 -21.79 -3.78
CA THR A 98 18.68 -21.44 -3.70
C THR A 98 19.17 -21.23 -2.27
N VAL A 99 18.26 -21.06 -1.31
CA VAL A 99 18.60 -20.78 0.09
C VAL A 99 18.92 -22.08 0.81
N GLN A 100 20.06 -22.10 1.51
CA GLN A 100 20.39 -23.19 2.45
C GLN A 100 19.71 -22.92 3.79
N VAL A 101 18.56 -23.53 4.03
CA VAL A 101 17.87 -23.49 5.31
C VAL A 101 18.68 -24.28 6.35
N ALA A 102 19.06 -23.63 7.44
CA ALA A 102 19.96 -24.17 8.45
C ALA A 102 19.30 -25.20 9.39
N GLY A 103 17.96 -25.23 9.44
CA GLY A 103 17.20 -26.15 10.30
C GLY A 103 17.19 -25.77 11.79
N ASP A 104 17.64 -24.58 12.15
CA ASP A 104 17.63 -24.03 13.52
C ASP A 104 16.33 -23.28 13.87
N GLY A 105 15.36 -23.26 12.95
CA GLY A 105 14.09 -22.54 13.11
C GLY A 105 14.19 -21.02 12.91
N ASN A 106 15.31 -20.50 12.37
CA ASN A 106 15.49 -19.06 12.19
C ASN A 106 15.41 -18.58 10.74
N ASP A 107 15.36 -19.46 9.74
CA ASP A 107 15.14 -19.06 8.34
C ASP A 107 13.66 -18.78 8.10
N VAL A 108 13.30 -17.51 7.94
CA VAL A 108 11.90 -17.08 7.85
C VAL A 108 11.53 -16.58 6.46
N TRP A 109 10.28 -16.85 6.08
CA TRP A 109 9.60 -16.21 4.97
C TRP A 109 8.39 -15.43 5.51
N ILE A 110 8.26 -14.17 5.11
CA ILE A 110 7.17 -13.30 5.55
C ILE A 110 6.12 -13.22 4.46
N PHE A 111 4.85 -13.31 4.85
CA PHE A 111 3.69 -13.02 4.00
C PHE A 111 2.85 -11.90 4.62
N ASP A 112 2.40 -10.95 3.80
CA ASP A 112 1.17 -10.23 4.09
C ASP A 112 -0.06 -11.18 3.99
N VAL A 113 -1.23 -10.75 4.46
CA VAL A 113 -2.45 -11.56 4.46
C VAL A 113 -3.45 -11.12 3.39
N ASP A 114 -3.80 -9.84 3.34
CA ASP A 114 -4.91 -9.34 2.50
C ASP A 114 -4.40 -9.13 1.08
N GLU A 115 -5.11 -9.63 0.06
CA GLU A 115 -4.67 -9.62 -1.34
C GLU A 115 -3.30 -10.33 -1.58
N THR A 116 -2.75 -10.99 -0.56
CA THR A 116 -1.50 -11.77 -0.61
C THR A 116 -1.74 -13.25 -0.35
N LEU A 117 -2.39 -13.61 0.76
CA LEU A 117 -2.80 -15.00 1.07
C LEU A 117 -4.30 -15.20 0.90
N LEU A 118 -5.10 -14.23 1.37
CA LEU A 118 -6.55 -14.22 1.33
C LEU A 118 -7.02 -13.17 0.33
N SER A 119 -7.94 -13.55 -0.56
CA SER A 119 -8.54 -12.62 -1.51
C SER A 119 -9.84 -12.05 -0.96
N ASN A 120 -9.88 -10.74 -0.78
CA ASN A 120 -11.09 -9.97 -0.48
C ASN A 120 -11.82 -9.56 -1.77
N LEU A 121 -11.48 -10.13 -2.92
CA LEU A 121 -12.15 -9.87 -4.19
C LEU A 121 -13.68 -10.02 -4.12
N PRO A 122 -14.29 -10.98 -3.38
CA PRO A 122 -15.75 -11.03 -3.27
C PRO A 122 -16.35 -9.82 -2.56
N TYR A 123 -15.62 -9.15 -1.66
CA TYR A 123 -16.03 -7.88 -1.09
C TYR A 123 -15.94 -6.77 -2.14
N TYR A 124 -14.80 -6.65 -2.82
CA TYR A 124 -14.60 -5.61 -3.83
C TYR A 124 -15.53 -5.75 -5.04
N ALA A 125 -15.93 -6.97 -5.41
CA ALA A 125 -16.84 -7.24 -6.52
C ALA A 125 -18.23 -6.60 -6.36
N VAL A 126 -18.68 -6.40 -5.12
CA VAL A 126 -19.96 -5.73 -4.81
C VAL A 126 -19.78 -4.29 -4.33
N ASN A 127 -18.53 -3.80 -4.28
CA ASN A 127 -18.15 -2.43 -3.88
C ASN A 127 -17.26 -1.75 -4.96
N GLY A 128 -17.58 -2.00 -6.24
CA GLY A 128 -17.01 -1.27 -7.36
C GLY A 128 -15.54 -1.57 -7.72
N TYR A 129 -14.97 -2.69 -7.27
CA TYR A 129 -13.58 -3.07 -7.59
C TYR A 129 -12.54 -1.97 -7.30
N GLY A 130 -12.74 -1.18 -6.24
CA GLY A 130 -11.86 -0.06 -5.87
C GLY A 130 -12.22 1.27 -6.51
N SER A 131 -13.34 1.37 -7.24
CA SER A 131 -13.84 2.65 -7.75
C SER A 131 -14.53 3.50 -6.68
N GLU A 132 -14.91 2.88 -5.57
CA GLU A 132 -15.60 3.52 -4.44
C GLU A 132 -14.63 3.77 -3.30
N GLU A 133 -14.90 4.79 -2.47
CA GLU A 133 -14.09 5.05 -1.28
C GLU A 133 -14.16 3.85 -0.32
N PHE A 134 -13.01 3.47 0.22
CA PHE A 134 -12.91 2.36 1.16
C PHE A 134 -13.72 2.64 2.43
N ASN A 135 -14.62 1.71 2.77
CA ASN A 135 -15.43 1.77 3.98
C ASN A 135 -14.94 0.72 4.98
N GLU A 136 -14.28 1.20 6.03
CA GLU A 136 -13.73 0.35 7.11
C GLU A 136 -14.82 -0.48 7.80
N THR A 137 -16.00 0.10 8.07
CA THR A 137 -17.06 -0.62 8.81
C THR A 137 -17.58 -1.83 8.05
N THR A 138 -17.86 -1.68 6.75
CA THR A 138 -18.35 -2.79 5.93
C THR A 138 -17.26 -3.82 5.64
N PHE A 139 -15.99 -3.38 5.61
CA PHE A 139 -14.86 -4.29 5.48
C PHE A 139 -14.66 -5.12 6.76
N ASP A 140 -14.77 -4.51 7.95
CA ASP A 140 -14.71 -5.22 9.24
C ASP A 140 -15.83 -6.26 9.34
N GLU A 141 -17.04 -5.92 8.89
CA GLU A 141 -18.17 -6.87 8.79
C GLU A 141 -17.81 -8.04 7.86
N TRP A 142 -17.19 -7.78 6.70
CA TRP A 142 -16.69 -8.81 5.79
C TRP A 142 -15.63 -9.71 6.43
N LEU A 143 -14.64 -9.13 7.12
CA LEU A 143 -13.58 -9.88 7.80
C LEU A 143 -14.15 -10.83 8.85
N ASN A 144 -15.16 -10.38 9.60
CA ASN A 144 -15.83 -11.19 10.62
C ASN A 144 -16.58 -12.41 10.06
N LEU A 145 -16.92 -12.41 8.77
CA LEU A 145 -17.50 -13.59 8.10
C LEU A 145 -16.48 -14.73 7.92
N ALA A 146 -15.17 -14.42 7.94
CA ALA A 146 -14.08 -15.38 7.80
C ALA A 146 -14.23 -16.32 6.58
N LYS A 147 -14.59 -15.73 5.42
CA LYS A 147 -14.91 -16.47 4.18
C LYS A 147 -14.10 -16.02 2.95
N ALA A 148 -13.06 -15.22 3.14
CA ALA A 148 -12.17 -14.83 2.05
C ALA A 148 -11.45 -16.07 1.49
N PRO A 149 -11.53 -16.37 0.18
CA PRO A 149 -10.84 -17.52 -0.40
C PRO A 149 -9.32 -17.34 -0.38
N ALA A 150 -8.57 -18.45 -0.44
CA ALA A 150 -7.14 -18.40 -0.70
C ALA A 150 -6.85 -17.90 -2.12
N LEU A 151 -5.73 -17.19 -2.27
CA LEU A 151 -5.09 -16.98 -3.56
C LEU A 151 -4.35 -18.27 -3.97
N PRO A 152 -4.73 -18.93 -5.08
CA PRO A 152 -4.19 -20.26 -5.40
C PRO A 152 -2.68 -20.32 -5.59
N ALA A 153 -2.08 -19.30 -6.22
CA ALA A 153 -0.63 -19.22 -6.42
C ALA A 153 0.12 -19.11 -5.08
N SER A 154 -0.40 -18.28 -4.17
CA SER A 154 0.16 -18.07 -2.85
C SER A 154 0.04 -19.30 -1.96
N LEU A 155 -1.09 -20.03 -2.01
CA LEU A 155 -1.26 -21.26 -1.26
C LEU A 155 -0.24 -22.33 -1.67
N ARG A 156 -0.03 -22.52 -2.98
CA ARG A 156 1.00 -23.45 -3.47
C ARG A 156 2.40 -23.03 -3.03
N LEU A 157 2.75 -21.75 -3.17
CA LEU A 157 4.05 -21.24 -2.70
C LEU A 157 4.22 -21.47 -1.19
N TYR A 158 3.20 -21.19 -0.39
CA TYR A 158 3.21 -21.36 1.05
C TYR A 158 3.50 -22.82 1.45
N GLU A 159 2.83 -23.78 0.81
CA GLU A 159 3.04 -25.22 1.04
C GLU A 159 4.46 -25.66 0.64
N GLU A 160 4.97 -25.19 -0.50
CA GLU A 160 6.34 -25.49 -0.95
C GLU A 160 7.39 -24.92 0.01
N LEU A 161 7.20 -23.70 0.51
CA LEU A 161 8.11 -23.08 1.48
C LEU A 161 8.14 -23.85 2.82
N LEU A 162 6.99 -24.33 3.27
CA LEU A 162 6.93 -25.23 4.43
C LEU A 162 7.71 -26.53 4.16
N GLY A 163 7.56 -27.11 2.95
CA GLY A 163 8.30 -28.30 2.52
C GLY A 163 9.82 -28.10 2.48
N LEU A 164 10.27 -26.87 2.19
CA LEU A 164 11.68 -26.47 2.22
C LEU A 164 12.20 -26.17 3.64
N GLY A 165 11.33 -26.17 4.66
CA GLY A 165 11.72 -25.97 6.06
C GLY A 165 11.75 -24.50 6.51
N PHE A 166 11.24 -23.57 5.70
CA PHE A 166 11.10 -22.17 6.14
C PHE A 166 10.08 -22.05 7.27
N GLN A 167 10.37 -21.15 8.21
CA GLN A 167 9.40 -20.71 9.20
C GLN A 167 8.55 -19.59 8.60
N ILE A 168 7.23 -19.79 8.57
CA ILE A 168 6.33 -18.81 7.97
C ILE A 168 5.84 -17.80 9.00
N ILE A 169 6.03 -16.52 8.72
CA ILE A 169 5.53 -15.42 9.54
C ILE A 169 4.51 -14.63 8.73
N LEU A 170 3.33 -14.43 9.33
CA LEU A 170 2.26 -13.61 8.77
C LEU A 170 2.32 -12.23 9.40
N LEU A 171 2.48 -11.18 8.60
CA LEU A 171 2.60 -9.79 9.04
C LEU A 171 1.57 -8.92 8.31
N THR A 172 0.43 -8.67 8.95
CA THR A 172 -0.73 -8.02 8.34
C THR A 172 -0.99 -6.61 8.86
N GLY A 173 -1.67 -5.79 8.06
CA GLY A 173 -2.20 -4.50 8.47
C GLY A 173 -3.44 -4.57 9.36
N ARG A 174 -4.09 -5.74 9.50
CA ARG A 174 -5.22 -5.99 10.39
C ARG A 174 -4.89 -5.69 11.86
N VAL A 175 -5.89 -5.38 12.66
CA VAL A 175 -5.73 -5.08 14.09
C VAL A 175 -5.91 -6.32 14.97
N GLU A 176 -5.30 -6.33 16.15
CA GLU A 176 -5.38 -7.48 17.08
C GLU A 176 -6.82 -7.91 17.44
N ALA A 177 -7.80 -7.00 17.39
CA ALA A 177 -9.21 -7.33 17.60
C ALA A 177 -9.77 -8.33 16.56
N GLU A 178 -9.15 -8.40 15.37
CA GLU A 178 -9.55 -9.24 14.23
C GLU A 178 -8.82 -10.58 14.20
N ARG A 179 -7.95 -10.87 15.18
CA ARG A 179 -7.11 -12.08 15.22
C ARG A 179 -7.93 -13.35 15.03
N ASN A 180 -8.99 -13.52 15.82
CA ASN A 180 -9.80 -14.74 15.79
C ASN A 180 -10.47 -14.97 14.43
N ALA A 181 -11.00 -13.90 13.81
CA ALA A 181 -11.61 -13.97 12.49
C ALA A 181 -10.55 -14.30 11.41
N THR A 182 -9.37 -13.69 11.53
CA THR A 182 -8.23 -13.88 10.61
C THR A 182 -7.70 -15.31 10.67
N GLU A 183 -7.41 -15.85 11.86
CA GLU A 183 -6.92 -17.22 12.05
C GLU A 183 -7.95 -18.26 11.57
N LYS A 184 -9.23 -18.03 11.87
CA LYS A 184 -10.32 -18.87 11.37
C LYS A 184 -10.38 -18.88 9.84
N ASN A 185 -10.28 -17.71 9.21
CA ASN A 185 -10.31 -17.61 7.76
C ASN A 185 -9.09 -18.28 7.12
N LEU A 186 -7.89 -18.02 7.64
CA LEU A 186 -6.65 -18.66 7.15
C LEU A 186 -6.77 -20.17 7.18
N SER A 187 -7.25 -20.73 8.30
CA SER A 187 -7.49 -22.16 8.45
C SER A 187 -8.51 -22.70 7.44
N PHE A 188 -9.64 -22.02 7.24
CA PHE A 188 -10.65 -22.41 6.25
C PHE A 188 -10.18 -22.29 4.80
N ALA A 189 -9.23 -21.38 4.54
CA ALA A 189 -8.62 -21.20 3.24
C ALA A 189 -7.48 -22.20 2.96
N GLY A 190 -7.14 -23.08 3.92
CA GLY A 190 -6.14 -24.13 3.78
C GLY A 190 -4.73 -23.75 4.27
N TYR A 191 -4.56 -22.56 4.85
CA TYR A 191 -3.29 -22.18 5.46
C TYR A 191 -3.20 -22.76 6.87
N HIS A 192 -2.09 -23.42 7.17
CA HIS A 192 -1.80 -24.02 8.47
C HIS A 192 -0.31 -23.85 8.80
N SER A 193 0.09 -24.13 10.04
CA SER A 193 1.50 -24.22 10.43
C SER A 193 2.33 -22.94 10.27
N TRP A 194 1.70 -21.75 10.29
CA TRP A 194 2.48 -20.52 10.43
C TRP A 194 3.12 -20.46 11.82
N THR A 195 4.36 -20.00 11.89
CA THR A 195 5.10 -19.86 13.15
C THR A 195 4.52 -18.72 13.98
N ARG A 196 4.17 -17.59 13.35
CA ARG A 196 3.64 -16.40 14.02
C ARG A 196 2.68 -15.64 13.14
N LEU A 197 1.61 -15.11 13.75
CA LEU A 197 0.71 -14.12 13.16
C LEU A 197 0.82 -12.81 13.93
N ILE A 198 1.31 -11.77 13.27
CA ILE A 198 1.57 -10.44 13.83
C ILE A 198 0.53 -9.47 13.26
N LEU A 199 -0.30 -8.90 14.14
CA LEU A 199 -1.29 -7.86 13.81
C LEU A 199 -0.88 -6.52 14.44
N ARG A 200 -1.61 -5.46 14.11
CA ARG A 200 -1.42 -4.14 14.72
C ARG A 200 -1.97 -4.10 16.13
N GLU A 201 -1.14 -3.64 17.05
CA GLU A 201 -1.55 -3.36 18.42
C GLU A 201 -2.05 -1.92 18.57
N ALA A 202 -2.64 -1.59 19.73
CA ALA A 202 -3.03 -0.21 20.04
C ALA A 202 -1.84 0.77 19.99
N SER A 203 -0.62 0.28 20.22
CA SER A 203 0.63 1.07 20.12
C SER A 203 1.01 1.43 18.67
N ASP A 204 0.41 0.76 17.69
CA ASP A 204 0.68 0.95 16.26
C ASP A 204 -0.31 1.92 15.59
N ILE A 205 -1.28 2.46 16.34
CA ILE A 205 -2.21 3.48 15.87
C ILE A 205 -1.43 4.71 15.39
N GLY A 206 -1.73 5.16 14.17
CA GLY A 206 -1.07 6.31 13.54
C GLY A 206 0.25 6.00 12.85
N LYS A 207 0.79 4.77 12.95
CA LYS A 207 1.96 4.35 12.17
C LYS A 207 1.56 4.03 10.74
N THR A 208 2.33 4.53 9.78
CA THR A 208 2.22 4.08 8.39
C THR A 208 2.51 2.59 8.28
N ALA A 209 1.96 1.93 7.26
CA ALA A 209 2.22 0.51 7.01
C ALA A 209 3.71 0.20 6.87
N VAL A 210 4.45 1.02 6.12
CA VAL A 210 5.91 0.91 5.99
C VAL A 210 6.59 0.94 7.37
N ALA A 211 6.27 1.93 8.22
CA ALA A 211 6.90 2.08 9.52
C ALA A 211 6.58 0.90 10.44
N TYR A 212 5.30 0.54 10.54
CA TYR A 212 4.85 -0.61 11.33
C TYR A 212 5.51 -1.92 10.89
N LYS A 213 5.44 -2.25 9.60
CA LYS A 213 6.00 -3.52 9.09
C LYS A 213 7.51 -3.55 9.18
N SER A 214 8.19 -2.42 8.96
CA SER A 214 9.64 -2.29 9.18
C SER A 214 10.02 -2.57 10.63
N GLU A 215 9.32 -1.98 11.59
CA GLU A 215 9.59 -2.22 13.02
C GLU A 215 9.40 -3.69 13.40
N LYS A 216 8.35 -4.35 12.90
CA LYS A 216 8.13 -5.78 13.18
C LYS A 216 9.21 -6.66 12.53
N ARG A 217 9.66 -6.35 11.31
CA ARG A 217 10.82 -7.05 10.71
C ARG A 217 12.11 -6.84 11.51
N ALA A 218 12.36 -5.62 11.99
CA ALA A 218 13.51 -5.34 12.86
C ALA A 218 13.46 -6.15 14.17
N GLN A 219 12.27 -6.33 14.75
CA GLN A 219 12.09 -7.17 15.94
C GLN A 219 12.38 -8.64 15.65
N LEU A 220 12.02 -9.14 14.47
CA LEU A 220 12.31 -10.51 14.06
C LEU A 220 13.82 -10.74 13.89
N GLU A 221 14.53 -9.82 13.22
CA GLU A 221 15.99 -9.90 13.11
C GLU A 221 16.67 -9.81 14.47
N ALA A 222 16.20 -8.92 15.36
CA ALA A 222 16.71 -8.82 16.72
C ALA A 222 16.48 -10.09 17.56
N GLN A 223 15.50 -10.92 17.17
CA GLN A 223 15.23 -12.23 17.77
C GLN A 223 16.07 -13.35 17.14
N GLY A 224 16.91 -13.03 16.14
CA GLY A 224 17.80 -13.99 15.48
C GLY A 224 17.26 -14.57 14.18
N HIS A 225 16.07 -14.15 13.73
CA HIS A 225 15.52 -14.62 12.47
C HIS A 225 16.27 -14.04 11.26
N ARG A 226 16.47 -14.88 10.24
CA ARG A 226 17.03 -14.55 8.93
C ARG A 226 15.90 -14.44 7.93
N ILE A 227 15.57 -13.22 7.53
CA ILE A 227 14.45 -12.95 6.62
C ILE A 227 14.92 -13.11 5.18
N HIS A 228 14.65 -14.27 4.58
CA HIS A 228 15.06 -14.56 3.21
C HIS A 228 14.09 -13.97 2.20
N GLY A 229 12.80 -14.25 2.36
CA GLY A 229 11.75 -13.79 1.47
C GLY A 229 10.68 -12.98 2.18
N ASN A 230 10.11 -12.01 1.47
CA ASN A 230 8.94 -11.26 1.91
C ASN A 230 7.99 -11.08 0.72
N SER A 231 6.78 -11.60 0.85
CA SER A 231 5.73 -11.59 -0.18
C SER A 231 4.58 -10.70 0.28
N GLY A 232 4.18 -9.76 -0.56
CA GLY A 232 3.10 -8.81 -0.26
C GLY A 232 2.56 -8.17 -1.54
N ASP A 233 1.31 -7.74 -1.50
CA ASP A 233 0.63 -7.09 -2.61
C ASP A 233 0.82 -5.58 -2.62
N GLN A 234 1.37 -4.99 -1.56
CA GLN A 234 1.69 -3.57 -1.49
C GLN A 234 3.20 -3.34 -1.36
N TRP A 235 3.68 -2.25 -1.95
CA TRP A 235 5.06 -1.80 -1.72
C TRP A 235 5.32 -1.47 -0.24
N SER A 236 4.29 -1.13 0.55
CA SER A 236 4.42 -0.93 1.99
C SER A 236 4.80 -2.19 2.78
N ASP A 237 4.56 -3.37 2.22
CA ASP A 237 4.91 -4.64 2.82
C ASP A 237 6.39 -4.94 2.65
N LEU A 238 6.93 -4.48 1.52
CA LEU A 238 8.23 -4.87 1.00
C LEU A 238 9.32 -3.85 1.31
N LEU A 239 8.95 -2.56 1.40
CA LEU A 239 9.87 -1.44 1.61
C LEU A 239 10.10 -1.12 3.10
N GLY A 240 11.15 -0.34 3.35
CA GLY A 240 11.57 0.09 4.68
C GLY A 240 12.63 -0.83 5.31
N SER A 241 13.26 -0.40 6.40
CA SER A 241 14.44 -1.08 6.95
C SER A 241 14.13 -1.78 8.29
N PRO A 242 14.52 -3.05 8.48
CA PRO A 242 15.22 -3.90 7.52
C PRO A 242 14.28 -4.43 6.42
N MET A 243 14.87 -4.82 5.29
CA MET A 243 14.19 -5.54 4.21
C MET A 243 14.57 -7.02 4.28
N ALA A 244 13.73 -7.89 3.70
CA ALA A 244 14.14 -9.26 3.42
C ALA A 244 15.28 -9.30 2.40
N THR A 245 15.97 -10.44 2.32
CA THR A 245 17.00 -10.67 1.28
C THR A 245 16.43 -10.48 -0.13
N ARG A 246 15.20 -10.96 -0.38
CA ARG A 246 14.44 -10.67 -1.61
C ARG A 246 12.97 -10.41 -1.29
N SER A 247 12.41 -9.40 -1.93
CA SER A 247 10.99 -9.03 -1.83
C SER A 247 10.25 -9.41 -3.11
N PHE A 248 9.00 -9.86 -2.98
CA PHE A 248 8.15 -10.32 -4.08
C PHE A 248 6.79 -9.60 -4.02
N LYS A 249 6.53 -8.77 -5.03
CA LYS A 249 5.30 -7.96 -5.17
C LYS A 249 4.24 -8.76 -5.91
N LEU A 250 3.13 -9.06 -5.24
CA LEU A 250 1.94 -9.60 -5.87
C LEU A 250 1.13 -8.47 -6.53
N PRO A 251 0.41 -8.75 -7.63
CA PRO A 251 -0.40 -7.75 -8.28
C PRO A 251 -1.61 -7.36 -7.43
N ASN A 252 -1.93 -6.06 -7.37
CA ASN A 252 -3.15 -5.57 -6.74
C ASN A 252 -3.56 -4.17 -7.29
N PRO A 253 -4.34 -4.12 -8.38
CA PRO A 253 -4.87 -2.86 -8.90
C PRO A 253 -6.18 -2.38 -8.25
N ILE A 254 -6.78 -3.14 -7.30
CA ILE A 254 -8.09 -2.80 -6.70
C ILE A 254 -7.96 -1.93 -5.45
N SER A 255 -6.82 -2.01 -4.76
CA SER A 255 -6.62 -1.21 -3.55
C SER A 255 -5.18 -0.75 -3.44
N GLN A 256 -5.01 0.45 -2.93
CA GLN A 256 -3.73 0.90 -2.43
C GLN A 256 -3.86 1.12 -0.93
N GLN A 257 -2.84 0.65 -0.20
CA GLN A 257 -2.68 1.05 1.18
C GLN A 257 -2.20 2.50 1.23
N THR A 258 -3.14 3.42 0.97
CA THR A 258 -3.00 4.82 1.29
C THR A 258 -2.69 4.91 2.78
N MET A 259 -1.99 5.96 3.22
CA MET A 259 -1.85 6.27 4.64
C MET A 259 -3.24 6.47 5.27
N CYS A 260 -3.95 5.39 5.64
CA CYS A 260 -4.98 5.42 6.65
C CYS A 260 -4.27 5.77 7.96
N HIS A 261 -4.12 7.08 8.19
CA HIS A 261 -3.92 7.79 9.46
C HIS A 261 -3.04 9.05 9.29
N GLN A 262 -3.48 10.01 8.48
CA GLN A 262 -3.35 11.43 8.88
C GLN A 262 -4.69 12.06 9.28
N ARG A 263 -5.81 11.36 9.13
CA ARG A 263 -7.04 11.68 9.85
C ARG A 263 -7.04 10.87 11.13
N GLY A 264 -6.89 11.56 12.27
CA GLY A 264 -6.90 10.97 13.59
C GLY A 264 -8.29 10.46 13.98
N GLU A 265 -8.75 9.40 13.33
CA GLU A 265 -9.90 8.62 13.78
C GLU A 265 -9.37 7.39 14.50
N ILE A 266 -9.27 7.57 15.81
CA ILE A 266 -8.94 6.52 16.76
C ILE A 266 -10.06 5.47 16.70
N TYR A 267 -9.68 4.23 16.41
CA TYR A 267 -10.47 3.02 16.70
C TYR A 267 -11.08 3.14 18.11
N LEU A 268 -12.37 3.42 18.17
CA LEU A 268 -13.19 3.08 19.32
C LEU A 268 -13.80 1.72 19.00
N GLY A 269 -13.07 0.66 19.36
CA GLY A 269 -13.67 -0.66 19.51
C GLY A 269 -14.93 -0.50 20.37
N HIS A 270 -16.06 -0.98 19.87
CA HIS A 270 -17.34 -0.93 20.58
C HIS A 270 -17.30 -1.89 21.78
N GLY A 271 -16.82 -1.38 22.91
CA GLY A 271 -17.24 -1.76 24.27
C GLY A 271 -18.19 -0.69 24.83
N PRO A 272 -18.93 -0.95 25.93
CA PRO A 272 -20.21 -0.31 26.21
C PRO A 272 -20.13 1.22 26.37
N SER A 273 -21.22 1.90 25.99
CA SER A 273 -21.41 3.35 25.87
C SER A 273 -20.57 4.23 26.82
N LYS A 274 -19.67 5.04 26.27
CA LYS A 274 -18.93 6.07 27.03
C LYS A 274 -19.85 7.23 27.42
N SER A 275 -19.61 7.82 28.59
CA SER A 275 -20.38 8.97 29.09
C SER A 275 -20.04 10.27 28.33
N THR A 276 -20.99 11.21 28.27
CA THR A 276 -20.81 12.53 27.63
C THR A 276 -19.57 13.28 28.15
N THR A 277 -19.20 13.07 29.41
CA THR A 277 -18.03 13.66 30.06
C THR A 277 -16.70 13.14 29.48
N ASP A 278 -16.67 11.88 29.05
CA ASP A 278 -15.48 11.27 28.45
C ASP A 278 -15.28 11.73 27.00
N LEU A 279 -16.39 11.92 26.27
CA LEU A 279 -16.36 12.53 24.93
C LEU A 279 -15.80 13.97 24.96
N ILE A 280 -16.17 14.77 25.97
CA ILE A 280 -15.70 16.15 26.10
C ILE A 280 -14.21 16.21 26.45
N LYS A 281 -13.71 15.31 27.32
CA LYS A 281 -12.29 15.23 27.65
C LYS A 281 -11.44 14.83 26.44
N ASP A 282 -11.93 13.91 25.62
CA ASP A 282 -11.26 13.51 24.37
C ASP A 282 -11.24 14.66 23.36
N GLN A 283 -12.34 15.40 23.23
CA GLN A 283 -12.40 16.58 22.35
C GLN A 283 -11.41 17.68 22.79
N TYR A 284 -11.26 17.90 24.10
CA TYR A 284 -10.30 18.88 24.63
C TYR A 284 -8.85 18.47 24.39
N ARG A 285 -8.51 17.18 24.56
CA ARG A 285 -7.17 16.65 24.23
C ARG A 285 -6.84 16.76 22.74
N ARG A 286 -7.82 16.55 21.86
CA ARG A 286 -7.67 16.69 20.41
C ARG A 286 -7.34 18.14 20.00
N ILE A 287 -8.04 19.12 20.58
CA ILE A 287 -7.78 20.55 20.32
C ILE A 287 -6.38 20.95 20.79
N LEU A 288 -5.96 20.52 21.99
CA LEU A 288 -4.62 20.81 22.50
C LEU A 288 -3.51 20.19 21.64
N CYS A 289 -3.74 18.98 21.11
CA CYS A 289 -2.80 18.31 20.21
C CYS A 289 -2.64 19.06 18.88
N LEU A 290 -3.75 19.50 18.27
CA LEU A 290 -3.74 20.27 17.02
C LEU A 290 -3.03 21.62 17.19
N ILE A 291 -3.28 22.31 18.31
CA ILE A 291 -2.59 23.57 18.64
C ILE A 291 -1.09 23.32 18.82
N SER A 292 -0.69 22.27 19.54
CA SER A 292 0.72 21.92 19.73
C SER A 292 1.43 21.61 18.40
N CYS A 293 0.79 20.86 17.51
CA CYS A 293 1.31 20.56 16.18
C CYS A 293 1.47 21.81 15.31
N HIS A 294 0.47 22.71 15.33
CA HIS A 294 0.53 23.94 14.56
C HIS A 294 1.63 24.90 15.09
N LEU A 295 1.79 24.99 16.41
CA LEU A 295 2.84 25.79 17.03
C LEU A 295 4.25 25.23 16.77
N LYS A 296 4.44 23.91 16.78
CA LYS A 296 5.72 23.27 16.39
C LYS A 296 6.08 23.54 14.93
N ARG A 297 5.09 23.63 14.04
CA ARG A 297 5.27 23.95 12.62
C ARG A 297 5.66 25.41 12.38
N ILE A 298 5.17 26.34 13.20
CA ILE A 298 5.47 27.77 13.09
C ILE A 298 6.80 28.15 13.76
N PHE A 299 7.13 27.55 14.91
CA PHE A 299 8.25 28.00 15.75
C PHE A 299 9.47 27.06 15.80
N GLY A 300 9.43 25.93 15.07
CA GLY A 300 10.49 24.91 15.09
C GLY A 300 10.60 24.17 16.42
N LYS A 301 11.57 23.25 16.56
CA LYS A 301 11.76 22.33 17.71
C LYS A 301 12.12 23.02 19.04
N ARG A 302 11.33 23.98 19.54
CA ARG A 302 11.39 24.40 20.94
C ARG A 302 10.45 23.52 21.77
N LYS A 303 10.93 23.05 22.92
CA LYS A 303 10.09 22.36 23.92
C LYS A 303 9.09 23.38 24.48
N PHE A 304 7.81 23.16 24.21
CA PHE A 304 6.73 23.81 24.94
C PHE A 304 6.32 22.87 26.08
N SER A 305 6.47 23.34 27.32
CA SER A 305 5.95 22.69 28.53
C SER A 305 4.42 22.66 28.48
N THR A 306 3.80 21.65 29.08
CA THR A 306 2.35 21.40 29.11
C THR A 306 1.52 22.42 29.89
N GLU A 307 2.15 23.44 30.46
CA GLU A 307 1.47 24.65 30.95
C GLU A 307 1.71 25.79 29.97
N LEU A 308 0.96 25.82 28.87
CA LEU A 308 0.89 27.00 28.03
C LEU A 308 -0.09 28.00 28.66
N ASP A 309 0.48 29.04 29.25
CA ASP A 309 -0.21 30.17 29.86
C ASP A 309 -1.32 30.73 28.95
N ILE A 310 -2.55 30.76 29.48
CA ILE A 310 -3.78 31.26 28.85
C ILE A 310 -3.58 32.68 28.28
N SER A 311 -2.60 33.42 28.79
CA SER A 311 -2.17 34.73 28.29
C SER A 311 -1.68 34.71 26.83
N LEU A 312 -0.98 33.66 26.40
CA LEU A 312 -0.41 33.55 25.05
C LEU A 312 -1.48 33.27 23.98
N VAL A 313 -2.49 32.45 24.34
CA VAL A 313 -3.64 32.15 23.49
C VAL A 313 -4.50 33.40 23.28
N ARG A 314 -4.73 34.19 24.34
CA ARG A 314 -5.43 35.49 24.24
C ARG A 314 -4.70 36.51 23.37
N CYS A 315 -3.36 36.50 23.39
CA CYS A 315 -2.54 37.40 22.58
C CYS A 315 -2.61 37.06 21.08
N LEU A 316 -2.62 35.77 20.73
CA LEU A 316 -2.70 35.29 19.34
C LEU A 316 -4.08 35.50 18.72
N VAL A 317 -5.16 35.35 19.50
CA VAL A 317 -6.55 35.60 19.04
C VAL A 317 -6.80 37.08 18.73
N ARG A 318 -6.13 38.01 19.42
CA ARG A 318 -6.32 39.46 19.21
C ARG A 318 -5.60 40.04 17.98
N ARG A 319 -4.65 39.34 17.35
CA ARG A 319 -3.76 39.96 16.36
C ARG A 319 -3.90 39.53 14.89
N LYS A 320 -4.73 38.56 14.51
CA LYS A 320 -4.95 38.27 13.06
C LYS A 320 -6.37 37.81 12.73
N HIS A 321 -7.02 38.60 11.87
CA HIS A 321 -8.22 38.25 11.13
C HIS A 321 -8.03 36.94 10.34
N LYS A 322 -8.89 35.95 10.63
CA LYS A 322 -9.32 34.78 9.83
C LYS A 322 -9.48 33.51 10.70
N PHE A 323 -10.23 33.62 11.80
CA PHE A 323 -10.90 32.46 12.40
C PHE A 323 -12.41 32.62 12.20
N PRO A 324 -13.14 31.55 11.83
CA PRO A 324 -14.59 31.60 11.73
C PRO A 324 -15.18 31.95 13.11
N LEU A 325 -16.05 32.97 13.15
CA LEU A 325 -16.66 33.53 14.36
C LEU A 325 -17.34 32.49 15.28
N LYS A 326 -17.72 31.33 14.75
CA LYS A 326 -18.30 30.21 15.53
C LYS A 326 -17.30 29.55 16.50
N THR A 327 -16.00 29.59 16.24
CA THR A 327 -14.97 28.98 17.11
C THR A 327 -14.60 29.89 18.29
N VAL A 328 -14.72 31.21 18.12
CA VAL A 328 -14.41 32.19 19.18
C VAL A 328 -15.52 32.20 20.24
N HIS A 329 -16.78 32.06 19.82
CA HIS A 329 -17.93 32.02 20.75
C HIS A 329 -17.90 30.83 21.71
N ILE A 330 -17.38 29.67 21.28
CA ILE A 330 -17.28 28.47 22.11
C ILE A 330 -16.20 28.63 23.20
N ILE A 331 -15.11 29.36 22.89
CA ILE A 331 -14.01 29.62 23.83
C ILE A 331 -14.41 30.70 24.86
N GLU A 332 -15.17 31.72 24.47
CA GLU A 332 -15.69 32.73 25.40
C GLU A 332 -16.75 32.16 26.36
N MET A 333 -17.69 31.34 25.87
CA MET A 333 -18.78 30.79 26.71
C MET A 333 -18.31 29.81 27.80
N GLN A 334 -17.16 29.14 27.64
CA GLN A 334 -16.66 28.20 28.66
C GLN A 334 -15.65 28.80 29.64
N SER A 335 -15.18 30.03 29.41
CA SER A 335 -14.35 30.76 30.37
C SER A 335 -15.14 31.41 31.52
N VAL A 336 -16.48 31.38 31.45
CA VAL A 336 -17.41 31.91 32.47
C VAL A 336 -18.08 30.79 33.28
N GLY A 337 -17.82 29.52 32.97
CA GLY A 337 -18.48 28.35 33.58
C GLY A 337 -17.54 27.43 34.35
N LEU A 338 -16.83 27.96 35.35
CA LEU A 338 -16.20 27.18 36.42
C LEU A 338 -16.69 27.76 37.74
N VAL A 339 -17.73 27.15 38.32
CA VAL A 339 -17.99 26.92 39.76
C VAL A 339 -19.42 26.33 39.84
N LEU A 340 -19.49 24.99 39.87
CA LEU A 340 -20.27 24.15 40.79
C LEU A 340 -20.14 22.68 40.38
#